data_AF-A0A4R1BP80-F1
#
_entry.id   AF-A0A4R1BP80-F1
#
_cell.length_a   1.000
_cell.length_b   1.000
_cell.length_c   1.000
_cell.angle_alpha   90.00
_cell.angle_beta   90.00
_cell.angle_gamma   90.00
#
_symmetry.space_group_name_H-M   'P 1'
#
loop_
_entity.id
_entity.type
_entity.pdbx_description
1 polymer ?
#
loop_
_entity_poly.entity_id
_entity_poly.type
_entity_poly.pdbx_seq_one_letter_code
_entity_poly.pdbx_strand_id
1 'polypeptide(L)' 'MALGQRCVLFIEKDIREDEQALRELTGLGSQATPTTVIRGEVIIGFDPKKLGEKLEV' A
#
# COMPACT_ATOMS: atom_id res chain seq x y z
N MET A 1 -9.05 -6.66 7.92
CA MET A 1 -9.68 -5.33 7.71
C MET A 1 -9.23 -4.82 6.36
N ALA A 2 -10.13 -4.71 5.38
CA ALA A 2 -9.82 -4.32 4.00
C ALA A 2 -10.18 -2.85 3.77
N LEU A 3 -9.35 -2.14 2.99
CA LEU A 3 -9.41 -0.70 2.71
C LEU A 3 -10.78 -0.22 2.16
N GLY A 4 -11.61 -1.12 1.62
CA GLY A 4 -12.95 -0.79 1.09
C GLY A 4 -13.97 -0.27 2.11
N GLN A 5 -13.77 -0.46 3.42
CA GLN A 5 -14.76 -0.05 4.43
C GLN A 5 -14.70 1.44 4.80
N ARG A 6 -13.66 2.18 4.41
CA ARG A 6 -13.44 3.59 4.83
C ARG A 6 -13.69 4.63 3.74
N CYS A 7 -14.27 4.25 2.59
CA CYS A 7 -14.49 5.15 1.44
C CYS A 7 -13.22 5.94 1.06
N VAL A 8 -12.06 5.30 1.21
CA VAL A 8 -10.77 5.88 0.84
C VAL A 8 -10.56 5.57 -0.64
N LEU A 9 -10.25 6.59 -1.43
CA LEU A 9 -9.81 6.40 -2.81
C LEU A 9 -8.40 5.78 -2.78
N PHE A 10 -8.26 4.59 -3.34
CA PHE A 10 -6.98 3.92 -3.52
C PHE A 10 -6.87 3.36 -4.93
N ILE A 11 -5.63 3.13 -5.36
CA ILE A 11 -5.30 2.47 -6.62
C ILE A 11 -4.65 1.14 -6.25
N GLU A 12 -5.23 0.04 -6.73
CA GLU A 12 -4.62 -1.28 -6.62
C GLU A 12 -3.65 -1.48 -7.78
N LYS A 13 -2.48 -2.04 -7.49
CA LYS A 13 -1.47 -2.42 -8.48
C LYS A 13 -1.07 -3.87 -8.24
N ASP A 14 -1.23 -4.73 -9.25
CA ASP A 14 -0.79 -6.12 -9.18
C ASP A 14 0.62 -6.28 -9.73
N ILE A 15 1.59 -6.51 -8.85
CA ILE A 15 3.00 -6.70 -9.22
C ILE A 15 3.28 -7.98 -10.02
N ARG A 16 2.32 -8.90 -10.13
CA ARG A 16 2.44 -10.14 -10.91
C ARG A 16 2.12 -9.91 -12.38
N GLU A 17 1.23 -8.96 -12.67
CA GLU A 17 0.78 -8.64 -14.02
C GLU A 17 1.36 -7.31 -14.53
N ASP A 18 1.81 -6.43 -13.63
CA ASP A 18 2.38 -5.12 -13.94
C ASP A 18 3.86 -5.03 -13.51
N GLU A 19 4.75 -5.12 -14.51
CA GLU A 19 6.20 -4.97 -14.31
C GLU A 19 6.60 -3.57 -13.81
N GLN A 20 5.84 -2.51 -14.14
CA GLN A 20 6.08 -1.18 -13.57
C GLN A 20 5.73 -1.17 -12.10
N ALA A 21 4.61 -1.76 -11.69
CA ALA A 21 4.25 -1.88 -10.28
C ALA A 21 5.33 -2.63 -9.47
N LEU A 22 5.94 -3.67 -10.04
CA LEU A 22 7.07 -4.38 -9.42
C LEU A 22 8.32 -3.51 -9.29
N ARG A 23 8.65 -2.73 -10.32
CA ARG A 23 9.77 -1.76 -10.29
C ARG A 23 9.52 -0.66 -9.26
N GLU A 24 8.29 -0.18 -9.16
CA GLU A 24 7.89 0.78 -8.12
C GLU A 24 8.04 0.17 -6.73
N LEU A 25 7.52 -1.05 -6.51
CA LEU A 25 7.64 -1.75 -5.22
C LEU A 25 9.09 -1.89 -4.76
N THR A 26 9.96 -2.37 -5.66
CA THR A 26 11.38 -2.56 -5.38
C THR A 26 12.12 -1.23 -5.22
N GLY A 27 11.74 -0.19 -5.98
CA GLY A 27 12.27 1.17 -5.83
C GLY A 27 11.91 1.83 -4.48
N LEU A 28 10.79 1.44 -3.88
CA LEU A 28 10.41 1.83 -2.52
C LEU A 28 11.18 1.06 -1.42
N GLY A 29 12.10 0.16 -1.79
CA GLY A 29 12.84 -0.70 -0.87
C GLY A 29 12.00 -1.85 -0.29
N SER A 30 10.79 -2.08 -0.83
CA SER A 30 9.93 -3.17 -0.41
C SER A 30 10.16 -4.42 -1.26
N GLN A 31 10.07 -5.57 -0.62
CA GLN A 31 10.21 -6.89 -1.24
C GLN A 31 9.00 -7.80 -0.93
N ALA A 32 7.98 -7.25 -0.28
CA ALA A 32 6.83 -8.01 0.20
C ALA A 32 5.52 -7.31 -0.13
N THR A 33 4.49 -8.11 -0.38
CA THR A 33 3.11 -7.65 -0.51
C THR A 33 2.31 -8.06 0.75
N PRO A 34 1.30 -7.25 1.14
CA PRO A 34 0.96 -5.94 0.58
C PRO A 34 1.97 -4.86 0.98
N THR A 35 2.19 -3.87 0.11
CA THR A 35 2.86 -2.61 0.46
C THR A 35 1.91 -1.47 0.13
N THR A 36 1.67 -0.60 1.10
CA THR A 36 0.74 0.52 0.97
C THR A 36 1.51 1.82 1.01
N VAL A 37 1.25 2.72 0.06
CA VAL A 37 1.80 4.08 0.08
C VAL A 37 0.68 5.04 0.44
N ILE A 38 0.82 5.77 1.55
CA ILE A 38 -0.16 6.76 2.00
C ILE A 38 0.55 8.11 2.09
N ARG A 39 0.16 9.07 1.24
CA ARG A 39 0.74 10.43 1.22
C ARG A 39 2.28 10.44 1.14
N GLY A 40 2.88 9.47 0.43
CA GLY A 40 4.33 9.32 0.28
C GLY A 40 5.02 8.49 1.37
N GLU A 41 4.31 8.08 2.42
CA GLU A 41 4.84 7.15 3.41
C GLU A 41 4.60 5.70 3.01
N VAL A 42 5.65 4.88 3.11
CA VAL A 42 5.62 3.47 2.73
C VAL A 42 5.36 2.60 3.95
N ILE A 43 4.30 1.80 3.90
CA ILE A 43 3.96 0.77 4.89
C ILE A 43 4.16 -0.59 4.23
N ILE A 44 5.19 -1.32 4.64
CA ILE A 44 5.48 -2.67 4.16
C ILE A 44 4.74 -3.68 5.05
N GLY A 45 4.01 -4.59 4.41
CA GLY A 45 3.14 -5.57 5.08
C GLY A 45 1.77 -5.00 5.48
N PHE A 46 1.02 -5.79 6.23
CA PHE A 46 -0.29 -5.39 6.74
C PHE A 46 -0.17 -4.95 8.21
N ASP A 47 -0.21 -3.64 8.46
CA ASP A 47 -0.20 -3.05 9.80
C ASP A 47 -1.49 -2.25 10.04
N PRO A 48 -2.55 -2.85 10.61
CA PRO A 48 -3.85 -2.20 10.75
C PRO A 48 -3.80 -1.00 11.69
N LYS A 49 -2.84 -0.94 12.62
CA LYS A 49 -2.67 0.19 13.53
C LYS A 49 -2.12 1.40 12.78
N LYS A 50 -1.01 1.22 12.04
CA LYS A 50 -0.43 2.28 11.20
C LYS A 50 -1.39 2.73 10.11
N LEU A 51 -2.10 1.79 9.47
CA LEU A 51 -3.15 2.10 8.50
C LEU A 51 -4.25 2.95 9.15
N GLY A 52 -4.70 2.58 10.36
CA GLY A 52 -5.66 3.38 11.13
C GLY A 52 -5.18 4.80 11.38
N GLU A 53 -4.00 4.96 11.98
CA GLU A 53 -3.40 6.27 12.31
C GLU A 53 -3.19 7.17 11.09
N LYS A 54 -2.89 6.60 9.91
CA LYS A 54 -2.65 7.37 8.68
C LYS A 54 -3.91 7.67 7.88
N LEU A 55 -4.99 6.92 8.10
CA LEU A 55 -6.28 7.10 7.44
C LEU A 55 -7.28 7.90 8.28
N GLU A 56 -7.07 8.01 9.59
CA GLU A 56 -7.85 8.90 10.46
C GLU A 56 -7.36 10.34 10.25
N VAL A 57 -8.27 11.21 9.82
CA VAL A 57 -8.07 12.65 9.63
C VAL A 57 -8.75 13.38 10.77
#